data_AF-A0A7C0WZA9-F1
#
_entry.id   AF-A0A7C0WZA9-F1
#
_cell.length_a   1.000
_cell.length_b   1.000
_cell.length_c   1.000
_cell.angle_alpha   90.00
_cell.angle_beta   90.00
_cell.angle_gamma   90.00
#
_symmetry.space_group_name_H-M   'P 1'
#
loop_
_entity.id
_entity.type
_entity.pdbx_description
1 polymer ?
#
loop_
_entity_poly.entity_id
_entity_poly.type
_entity_poly.pdbx_seq_one_letter_code
_entity_poly.pdbx_strand_id
1 'polypeptide(L)'
;GGHIVNISSIAGFLGVFGYSAYCPAKFAVFGFSQVLRSELKRYNIHVSILCPPDTDTPQLEMENKIKPEETKAISGNAGVMSPDDVAEAMINGMLKSKPVIVPGLNGKFVLYASRLIPSVVEWVMDREIKKFS
;
A
#
# COMPACT_ATOMS: atom_id res chain seq x y z
N GLY A 1 -2.32 -8.30 26.24
CA GLY A 1 -2.91 -8.08 24.91
C GLY A 1 -1.90 -8.49 23.85
N GLY A 2 -2.32 -8.61 22.61
CA GLY A 2 -1.46 -8.95 21.48
C GLY A 2 -1.55 -7.89 20.37
N HIS A 3 -0.68 -8.00 19.37
CA HIS A 3 -0.71 -7.14 18.19
C HIS A 3 -0.54 -7.97 16.93
N ILE A 4 -1.46 -7.83 15.98
CA ILE A 4 -1.37 -8.44 14.65
C ILE A 4 -1.06 -7.33 13.63
N VAL A 5 -0.04 -7.53 12.81
CA VAL A 5 0.26 -6.63 11.69
C VAL A 5 0.14 -7.42 10.39
N ASN A 6 -0.87 -7.11 9.58
CA ASN A 6 -1.01 -7.69 8.24
C ASN A 6 -0.31 -6.81 7.21
N ILE A 7 0.28 -7.44 6.19
CA ILE A 7 1.04 -6.74 5.14
C ILE A 7 0.22 -6.66 3.86
N SER A 8 -0.23 -5.45 3.54
CA SER A 8 -0.87 -5.11 2.27
C SER A 8 0.09 -4.33 1.36
N SER A 9 -0.37 -3.26 0.73
CA SER A 9 0.36 -2.37 -0.19
C SER A 9 -0.43 -1.08 -0.36
N ILE A 10 0.17 -0.05 -0.95
CA ILE A 10 -0.59 1.06 -1.55
C ILE A 10 -1.63 0.51 -2.56
N ALA A 11 -1.28 -0.56 -3.27
CA ALA A 11 -2.18 -1.30 -4.15
C ALA A 11 -3.35 -2.00 -3.41
N GLY A 12 -3.40 -1.94 -2.07
CA GLY A 12 -4.49 -2.44 -1.24
C GLY A 12 -5.60 -1.42 -0.98
N PHE A 13 -5.43 -0.18 -1.43
CA PHE A 13 -6.47 0.85 -1.39
C PHE A 13 -6.49 1.74 -2.64
N LEU A 14 -5.59 1.50 -3.60
CA LEU A 14 -5.54 2.16 -4.91
C LEU A 14 -5.38 1.09 -6.00
N GLY A 15 -6.26 1.10 -7.00
CA GLY A 15 -6.10 0.22 -8.16
C GLY A 15 -4.96 0.72 -9.05
N VAL A 16 -4.10 -0.19 -9.54
CA VAL A 16 -2.95 0.16 -10.39
C VAL A 16 -3.03 -0.62 -11.69
N PHE A 17 -2.77 0.06 -12.82
CA PHE A 17 -2.69 -0.60 -14.12
C PHE A 17 -1.70 -1.78 -14.08
N GLY A 18 -2.01 -2.88 -14.78
CA GLY A 18 -1.18 -4.08 -14.79
C GLY A 18 -1.26 -4.96 -13.52
N TYR A 19 -1.88 -4.50 -12.44
CA TYR A 19 -2.02 -5.23 -11.17
C TYR A 19 -3.41 -5.85 -10.96
N SER A 20 -4.10 -6.28 -12.03
CA SER A 20 -5.47 -6.81 -11.96
C SER A 20 -5.61 -8.04 -11.05
N ALA A 21 -4.57 -8.87 -10.89
CA ALA A 21 -4.55 -9.98 -9.94
C ALA A 21 -4.03 -9.58 -8.54
N TYR A 22 -3.12 -8.60 -8.48
CA TYR A 22 -2.44 -8.20 -7.24
C TYR A 22 -3.28 -7.25 -6.38
N CYS A 23 -3.86 -6.20 -6.99
CA CYS A 23 -4.70 -5.22 -6.30
C CYS A 23 -5.87 -5.88 -5.55
N PRO A 24 -6.72 -6.73 -6.16
CA PRO A 24 -7.85 -7.33 -5.44
C PRO A 24 -7.44 -8.12 -4.20
N ALA A 25 -6.34 -8.88 -4.28
CA ALA A 25 -5.82 -9.62 -3.13
C ALA A 25 -5.37 -8.67 -2.00
N LYS A 26 -4.68 -7.57 -2.34
CA LYS A 26 -4.25 -6.57 -1.36
C LYS A 26 -5.40 -5.76 -0.78
N PHE A 27 -6.44 -5.48 -1.56
CA PHE A 27 -7.71 -4.91 -1.07
C PHE A 27 -8.41 -5.87 -0.10
N ALA A 28 -8.44 -7.17 -0.39
CA ALA A 28 -9.01 -8.18 0.50
C ALA A 28 -8.29 -8.22 1.85
N VAL A 29 -6.95 -8.19 1.86
CA VAL A 29 -6.16 -8.06 3.11
C VAL A 29 -6.52 -6.76 3.84
N PHE A 30 -6.73 -5.67 3.10
CA PHE A 30 -7.11 -4.38 3.69
C PHE A 30 -8.47 -4.41 4.38
N GLY A 31 -9.51 -4.89 3.69
CA GLY A 31 -10.83 -5.08 4.28
C GLY A 31 -10.81 -6.07 5.45
N PHE A 32 -10.12 -7.20 5.29
CA PHE A 32 -9.99 -8.22 6.34
C PHE A 32 -9.38 -7.64 7.62
N SER A 33 -8.29 -6.86 7.50
CA SER A 33 -7.67 -6.20 8.66
C SER A 33 -8.58 -5.21 9.37
N GLN A 34 -9.49 -4.54 8.65
CA GLN A 34 -10.46 -3.64 9.27
C GLN A 34 -11.50 -4.39 10.08
N VAL A 35 -12.05 -5.48 9.53
CA VAL A 35 -13.01 -6.34 10.22
C VAL A 35 -12.37 -6.96 11.46
N LEU A 36 -11.19 -7.59 11.29
CA LEU A 36 -10.48 -8.26 12.37
C LEU A 36 -10.14 -7.32 13.53
N ARG A 37 -9.80 -6.05 13.23
CA ARG A 37 -9.57 -5.03 14.28
C ARG A 37 -10.80 -4.83 15.17
N SER A 38 -11.99 -4.78 14.57
CA SER A 38 -13.24 -4.57 15.30
C SER A 38 -13.61 -5.79 16.13
N GLU A 39 -13.48 -6.99 15.56
CA GLU A 39 -13.76 -8.26 16.23
C GLU A 39 -12.83 -8.50 17.44
N LEU A 40 -11.55 -8.14 17.29
CA LEU A 40 -10.53 -8.40 18.30
C LEU A 40 -10.42 -7.32 19.38
N LYS A 41 -11.08 -6.18 19.22
CA LYS A 41 -11.03 -5.05 20.15
C LYS A 41 -11.42 -5.44 21.59
N ARG A 42 -12.44 -6.30 21.74
CA ARG A 42 -12.92 -6.79 23.06
C ARG A 42 -11.90 -7.66 23.80
N TYR A 43 -10.91 -8.21 23.09
CA TYR A 43 -9.86 -9.06 23.66
C TYR A 43 -8.57 -8.30 23.94
N ASN A 44 -8.59 -6.95 23.79
CA ASN A 44 -7.39 -6.12 23.91
C ASN A 44 -6.26 -6.58 22.97
N ILE A 45 -6.64 -6.94 21.73
CA ILE A 45 -5.71 -7.28 20.65
C ILE A 45 -5.82 -6.19 19.58
N HIS A 46 -4.70 -5.55 19.28
CA HIS A 46 -4.61 -4.51 18.26
C HIS A 46 -4.34 -5.14 16.90
N VAL A 47 -4.90 -4.55 15.85
CA VAL A 47 -4.66 -4.97 14.46
C VAL A 47 -4.25 -3.76 13.64
N SER A 48 -3.03 -3.81 13.11
CA SER A 48 -2.51 -2.82 12.16
C SER A 48 -2.43 -3.42 10.76
N ILE A 49 -2.51 -2.56 9.75
CA ILE A 49 -2.19 -2.92 8.37
C ILE A 49 -1.03 -2.07 7.86
N LEU A 50 0.01 -2.73 7.37
CA LEU A 50 1.13 -2.08 6.69
C LEU A 50 0.83 -1.98 5.19
N CYS A 51 0.96 -0.79 4.62
CA CYS A 51 0.78 -0.54 3.19
C CYS A 51 2.03 0.15 2.64
N PRO A 52 3.11 -0.60 2.35
CA PRO A 52 4.32 -0.02 1.82
C PRO A 52 4.14 0.38 0.34
N PRO A 53 4.94 1.35 -0.15
CA PRO A 53 5.18 1.50 -1.58
C PRO A 53 6.07 0.36 -2.09
N ASP A 54 6.56 0.47 -3.33
CA ASP A 54 7.54 -0.47 -3.87
C ASP A 54 8.75 -0.56 -2.92
N THR A 55 9.18 -1.78 -2.61
CA THR A 55 10.27 -2.05 -1.65
C THR A 55 11.45 -2.67 -2.38
N ASP A 56 12.64 -2.11 -2.17
CA ASP A 56 13.89 -2.50 -2.83
C ASP A 56 14.28 -3.93 -2.41
N THR A 57 13.89 -4.88 -3.24
CA THR A 57 14.02 -6.31 -2.98
C THR A 57 14.28 -7.05 -4.30
N PRO A 58 14.90 -8.24 -4.25
CA PRO A 58 15.05 -9.08 -5.44
C PRO A 58 13.71 -9.41 -6.13
N GLN A 59 12.60 -9.42 -5.37
CA GLN A 59 11.27 -9.58 -5.93
C GLN A 59 10.88 -8.41 -6.83
N LEU A 60 11.09 -7.17 -6.40
CA LEU A 60 10.80 -5.97 -7.19
C LEU A 60 11.67 -5.93 -8.46
N GLU A 61 12.96 -6.28 -8.35
CA GLU A 61 13.86 -6.37 -9.51
C GLU A 61 13.34 -7.35 -10.56
N MET A 62 12.85 -8.52 -10.14
CA MET A 62 12.28 -9.52 -11.05
C MET A 62 10.95 -9.06 -11.64
N GLU A 63 10.09 -8.43 -10.84
CA GLU A 63 8.82 -7.88 -11.29
C GLU A 63 9.03 -6.80 -12.37
N ASN A 64 10.01 -5.92 -12.19
CA ASN A 64 10.36 -4.87 -13.14
C ASN A 64 10.83 -5.39 -14.51
N LYS A 65 11.20 -6.67 -14.64
CA LYS A 65 11.53 -7.28 -15.94
C LYS A 65 10.30 -7.56 -16.79
N ILE A 66 9.14 -7.76 -16.15
CA ILE A 66 7.89 -8.19 -16.81
C ILE A 66 6.75 -7.17 -16.68
N LYS A 67 6.87 -6.19 -15.78
CA LYS A 67 5.88 -5.10 -15.65
C LYS A 67 5.74 -4.32 -16.97
N PRO A 68 4.51 -4.02 -17.40
CA PRO A 68 4.27 -2.99 -18.41
C PRO A 68 4.88 -1.64 -17.99
N GLU A 69 5.32 -0.83 -18.95
CA GLU A 69 5.97 0.46 -18.68
C GLU A 69 5.02 1.44 -17.94
N GLU A 70 3.73 1.38 -18.24
CA GLU A 70 2.69 2.13 -17.54
C GLU A 70 2.62 1.76 -16.05
N THR A 71 2.78 0.46 -15.76
CA THR A 71 2.76 -0.04 -14.37
C THR A 71 3.96 0.49 -13.60
N LYS A 72 5.16 0.48 -14.21
CA LYS A 72 6.39 1.03 -13.61
C LYS A 72 6.26 2.53 -13.34
N ALA A 73 5.70 3.28 -14.30
CA ALA A 73 5.48 4.72 -14.16
C ALA A 73 4.51 5.04 -13.02
N ILE A 74 3.40 4.30 -12.91
CA ILE A 74 2.41 4.52 -11.85
C ILE A 74 2.92 4.06 -10.48
N SER A 75 3.46 2.84 -10.37
CA SER A 75 3.90 2.29 -9.08
C SER A 75 5.10 3.06 -8.51
N GLY A 76 5.99 3.53 -9.39
CA GLY A 76 7.15 4.34 -9.03
C GLY A 76 6.83 5.71 -8.44
N ASN A 77 5.64 6.27 -8.68
CA ASN A 77 5.26 7.59 -8.15
C ASN A 77 5.20 7.65 -6.62
N ALA A 78 4.98 6.52 -5.96
CA ALA A 78 5.02 6.44 -4.50
C ALA A 78 6.45 6.38 -3.93
N GLY A 79 7.47 6.26 -4.79
CA GLY A 79 8.87 6.06 -4.44
C GLY A 79 9.20 4.60 -4.13
N VAL A 80 10.49 4.25 -4.17
CA VAL A 80 11.01 2.96 -3.70
C VAL A 80 11.60 3.15 -2.30
N MET A 81 11.34 2.23 -1.38
CA MET A 81 11.88 2.25 -0.02
C MET A 81 12.75 1.03 0.27
N SER A 82 13.73 1.17 1.18
CA SER A 82 14.50 0.01 1.64
C SER A 82 13.64 -0.90 2.52
N PRO A 83 13.93 -2.21 2.58
CA PRO A 83 13.27 -3.13 3.50
C PRO A 83 13.40 -2.70 4.97
N ASP A 84 14.55 -2.13 5.34
CA ASP A 84 14.82 -1.65 6.70
C ASP A 84 13.92 -0.46 7.07
N ASP A 85 13.74 0.51 6.16
CA ASP A 85 12.84 1.64 6.39
C ASP A 85 11.37 1.19 6.51
N VAL A 86 10.97 0.19 5.72
CA VAL A 86 9.63 -0.40 5.78
C VAL A 86 9.43 -1.13 7.12
N ALA A 87 10.42 -1.89 7.57
CA ALA A 87 10.41 -2.59 8.85
C ALA A 87 10.37 -1.60 10.02
N GLU A 88 11.16 -0.53 9.98
CA GLU A 88 11.15 0.51 11.00
C GLU A 88 9.79 1.23 11.05
N ALA A 89 9.23 1.60 9.90
CA ALA A 89 7.91 2.21 9.82
C ALA A 89 6.81 1.29 10.39
N MET A 90 6.90 -0.01 10.13
CA MET A 90 6.01 -1.04 10.69
C MET A 90 6.10 -1.07 12.22
N ILE A 91 7.31 -1.20 12.77
CA ILE A 91 7.54 -1.26 14.22
C ILE A 91 7.04 0.03 14.88
N ASN A 92 7.42 1.18 14.36
CA ASN A 92 7.01 2.48 14.89
C ASN A 92 5.49 2.71 14.82
N GLY A 93 4.83 2.21 13.77
CA GLY A 93 3.38 2.28 13.64
C GLY A 93 2.66 1.32 14.58
N MET A 94 3.19 0.11 14.74
CA MET A 94 2.70 -0.93 15.66
C MET A 94 2.77 -0.45 17.11
N LEU A 95 3.92 0.08 17.55
CA LEU A 95 4.09 0.64 18.90
C LEU A 95 3.11 1.77 19.23
N LYS A 96 2.65 2.50 18.21
CA LYS A 96 1.64 3.58 18.32
C LYS A 96 0.22 3.09 18.11
N SER A 97 0.00 1.77 17.99
CA SER A 97 -1.31 1.17 17.70
C SER A 97 -2.03 1.78 16.49
N LYS A 98 -1.27 2.20 15.47
CA LYS A 98 -1.87 2.83 14.29
C LYS A 98 -2.69 1.80 13.51
N PRO A 99 -3.96 2.08 13.18
CA PRO A 99 -4.77 1.13 12.43
C PRO A 99 -4.20 0.90 11.03
N VAL A 100 -3.75 1.95 10.35
CA VAL A 100 -3.13 1.91 9.02
C VAL A 100 -1.74 2.54 9.10
N ILE A 101 -0.73 1.81 8.64
CA ILE A 101 0.67 2.22 8.61
C ILE A 101 1.09 2.34 7.16
N VAL A 102 1.33 3.56 6.70
CA VAL A 102 1.86 3.84 5.37
C VAL A 102 3.26 4.46 5.54
N PRO A 103 4.33 3.74 5.16
CA PRO A 103 5.68 4.26 5.11
C PRO A 103 5.81 5.45 4.13
N GLY A 104 6.70 6.39 4.44
CA GLY A 104 6.96 7.57 3.62
C GLY A 104 5.89 8.67 3.67
N LEU A 105 6.25 9.87 3.21
CA LEU A 105 5.31 11.00 3.06
C LEU A 105 4.47 10.85 1.79
N ASN A 106 5.07 10.40 0.69
CA ASN A 106 4.39 10.21 -0.59
C ASN A 106 3.27 9.17 -0.48
N GLY A 107 3.52 8.01 0.14
CA GLY A 107 2.49 7.00 0.36
C GLY A 107 1.32 7.52 1.21
N LYS A 108 1.60 8.32 2.26
CA LYS A 108 0.54 8.96 3.06
C LYS A 108 -0.25 9.98 2.24
N PHE A 109 0.43 10.79 1.43
CA PHE A 109 -0.24 11.72 0.52
C PHE A 109 -1.17 10.97 -0.44
N VAL A 110 -0.71 9.88 -1.05
CA VAL A 110 -1.54 9.02 -1.92
C VAL A 110 -2.75 8.47 -1.17
N LEU A 111 -2.58 7.99 0.07
CA LEU A 111 -3.70 7.52 0.89
C LEU A 111 -4.75 8.62 1.16
N TYR A 112 -4.31 9.83 1.49
CA TYR A 112 -5.24 10.93 1.76
C TYR A 112 -5.88 11.44 0.46
N ALA A 113 -5.12 11.56 -0.62
CA ALA A 113 -5.61 11.99 -1.91
C ALA A 113 -6.64 11.00 -2.47
N SER A 114 -6.39 9.69 -2.40
CA SER A 114 -7.34 8.67 -2.88
C SER A 114 -8.66 8.66 -2.11
N ARG A 115 -8.66 9.17 -0.86
CA ARG A 115 -9.86 9.28 -0.03
C ARG A 115 -10.61 10.60 -0.20
N LEU A 116 -9.88 11.70 -0.39
CA LEU A 116 -10.46 13.06 -0.39
C LEU A 116 -10.75 13.58 -1.79
N ILE A 117 -9.93 13.20 -2.78
CA ILE A 117 -9.99 13.70 -4.16
C ILE A 117 -9.74 12.55 -5.18
N PRO A 118 -10.52 11.46 -5.14
CA PRO A 118 -10.29 10.28 -5.98
C PRO A 118 -10.23 10.60 -7.47
N SER A 119 -11.08 11.53 -7.96
CA SER A 119 -11.10 11.95 -9.37
C SER A 119 -9.79 12.59 -9.83
N VAL A 120 -9.06 13.27 -8.94
CA VAL A 120 -7.75 13.85 -9.28
C VAL A 120 -6.70 12.74 -9.36
N VAL A 121 -6.75 11.76 -8.45
CA VAL A 121 -5.84 10.61 -8.48
C VAL A 121 -6.05 9.80 -9.76
N GLU A 122 -7.30 9.50 -10.11
CA GLU A 122 -7.66 8.83 -11.36
C GLU A 122 -7.16 9.62 -12.58
N TRP A 123 -7.37 10.94 -12.61
CA TRP A 123 -6.86 11.78 -13.69
C TRP A 123 -5.34 11.74 -13.83
N VAL A 124 -4.59 11.76 -12.71
CA VAL A 124 -3.12 11.63 -12.74
C VAL A 124 -2.73 10.27 -13.31
N MET A 125 -3.39 9.20 -12.86
CA MET A 125 -3.12 7.83 -13.35
C MET A 125 -3.40 7.70 -14.85
N ASP A 126 -4.56 8.18 -15.32
CA ASP A 126 -4.92 8.18 -16.74
C ASP A 126 -3.94 8.98 -17.58
N ARG A 127 -3.45 10.10 -17.04
CA ARG A 127 -2.43 10.93 -17.71
C ARG A 127 -1.11 10.19 -17.85
N GLU A 128 -0.70 9.41 -16.85
CA GLU A 128 0.51 8.58 -16.94
C GLU A 128 0.32 7.47 -17.99
N ILE A 129 -0.82 6.78 -18.01
CA ILE A 129 -1.11 5.71 -18.99
C ILE A 129 -1.06 6.26 -20.43
N LYS A 130 -1.66 7.43 -20.67
CA LYS A 130 -1.69 8.07 -21.99
C LYS A 130 -0.32 8.44 -22.56
N LYS A 131 0.75 8.48 -21.75
CA LYS A 131 2.11 8.74 -22.27
C LYS A 131 2.66 7.57 -23.08
N PHE A 132 2.05 6.39 -22.96
CA PHE A 132 2.48 5.15 -23.61
C PHE A 132 1.50 4.69 -24.70
N SER A 133 0.47 5.49 -24.99
CA SER A 133 -0.53 5.26 -26.06
C SER A 133 -0.17 5.95 -27.37
#